data_AF-A0A9W8QAQ6-F1
#
_entry.id   AF-A0A9W8QAQ6-F1
#
_cell.length_a   1.000
_cell.length_b   1.000
_cell.length_c   1.000
_cell.angle_alpha   90.00
_cell.angle_beta   90.00
_cell.angle_gamma   90.00
#
_symmetry.space_group_name_H-M   'P 1'
#
loop_
_entity.id
_entity.type
_entity.pdbx_description
1 polymer ?
#
loop_
_entity_poly.entity_id
_entity_poly.type
_entity_poly.pdbx_seq_one_letter_code
_entity_poly.pdbx_strand_id
1 'polypeptide(L)'
;MRDGKYAPQTATLRMKQDMESNNPQMWDITAYRILEDNKKHIRAPDSKMYPTYDFTHCLCDSFEGITHSLCTTEFILSRESYEWLNKTLEVYEPMQREFGRLNVTGTVMSKRVLKALVERKIVRGWDDPRLYTLIALRRRGVPPGAILSFINELGVTTARTFIQATRFEQSVRRYLEQTVPRLMLVLDPILVTIQDHEGVLELEAPFSPKDPCLGTHKLALTKTIYIDRADFQDTDDKNYYRLAPGKTVGLLQGPSPIRAVSFTRDEATGRVTAIDAVFDKTTKPRAYIHWVPDGSTKAEARIYAPLFKSENPMGAEGEFLNDVNPSSETVYPDAMIEAAHCASATLLSTLILLR
;
A
#
# COMPACT_ATOMS: atom_id res chain seq x y z
N MET A 1 31.40 -35.62 4.71
CA MET A 1 30.69 -34.37 4.35
C MET A 1 31.23 -33.18 5.14
N ARG A 2 31.13 -33.18 6.48
CA ARG A 2 31.61 -32.10 7.36
C ARG A 2 33.06 -31.67 7.10
N ASP A 3 33.98 -32.64 6.97
CA ASP A 3 35.41 -32.38 6.80
C ASP A 3 35.81 -31.99 5.36
N GLY A 4 34.84 -31.69 4.47
CA GLY A 4 35.09 -31.21 3.10
C GLY A 4 35.60 -32.26 2.11
N LYS A 5 35.60 -33.55 2.48
CA LYS A 5 36.12 -34.66 1.63
C LYS A 5 35.23 -35.06 0.44
N TYR A 6 34.07 -34.42 0.27
CA TYR A 6 33.09 -34.77 -0.76
C TYR A 6 32.66 -33.49 -1.48
N ALA A 7 32.47 -33.58 -2.81
CA ALA A 7 31.98 -32.47 -3.62
C ALA A 7 30.46 -32.28 -3.47
N PRO A 8 29.91 -31.10 -3.83
CA PRO A 8 28.46 -30.89 -3.89
C PRO A 8 27.75 -31.99 -4.67
N GLN A 9 26.55 -32.39 -4.22
CA GLN A 9 25.71 -33.45 -4.81
C GLN A 9 26.31 -34.88 -4.81
N THR A 10 27.56 -35.09 -4.37
CA THR A 10 28.17 -36.44 -4.34
C THR A 10 27.87 -37.23 -3.07
N ALA A 11 27.43 -36.56 -2.01
CA ALA A 11 27.05 -37.19 -0.75
C ALA A 11 25.97 -36.37 -0.04
N THR A 12 25.05 -37.08 0.63
CA THR A 12 23.95 -36.49 1.40
C THR A 12 23.66 -37.35 2.63
N LEU A 13 23.28 -36.73 3.74
CA LEU A 13 22.72 -37.46 4.88
C LEU A 13 21.22 -37.60 4.67
N ARG A 14 20.68 -38.81 4.81
CA ARG A 14 19.24 -39.07 4.73
C ARG A 14 18.75 -39.58 6.08
N MET A 15 17.53 -39.22 6.43
CA MET A 15 16.82 -39.83 7.54
C MET A 15 16.41 -41.22 7.11
N LYS A 16 16.60 -42.25 7.93
CA LYS A 16 16.23 -43.63 7.59
C LYS A 16 14.84 -43.90 8.13
N GLN A 17 13.84 -43.67 7.29
CA GLN A 17 12.41 -43.68 7.58
C GLN A 17 11.76 -44.90 6.92
N ASP A 18 10.72 -44.70 6.13
CA ASP A 18 9.94 -45.75 5.47
C ASP A 18 9.69 -45.41 4.00
N MET A 19 10.42 -46.11 3.12
CA MET A 19 10.31 -45.96 1.67
C MET A 19 9.01 -46.53 1.09
N GLU A 20 8.24 -47.33 1.84
CA GLU A 20 6.96 -47.90 1.41
C GLU A 20 5.76 -47.05 1.84
N SER A 21 5.97 -46.00 2.65
CA SER A 21 4.91 -45.11 3.12
C SER A 21 4.17 -44.43 1.96
N ASN A 22 2.86 -44.21 2.12
CA ASN A 22 2.07 -43.41 1.18
C ASN A 22 2.33 -41.90 1.29
N ASN A 23 3.11 -41.47 2.29
CA ASN A 23 3.54 -40.08 2.45
C ASN A 23 4.97 -39.88 1.92
N PRO A 24 5.17 -39.08 0.86
CA PRO A 24 6.50 -38.81 0.32
C PRO A 24 7.50 -38.19 1.32
N GLN A 25 7.01 -37.58 2.40
CA GLN A 25 7.86 -37.03 3.46
C GLN A 25 8.49 -38.10 4.36
N MET A 26 8.13 -39.36 4.17
CA MET A 26 8.72 -40.51 4.85
C MET A 26 9.71 -41.29 3.96
N TRP A 27 9.94 -40.87 2.71
CA TRP A 27 10.82 -41.56 1.76
C TRP A 27 12.30 -41.21 1.96
N ASP A 28 12.82 -41.56 3.12
CA ASP A 28 14.18 -41.29 3.55
C ASP A 28 14.62 -39.86 3.20
N ILE A 29 13.88 -38.84 3.66
CA ILE A 29 14.12 -37.48 3.19
C ILE A 29 15.50 -36.97 3.63
N THR A 30 16.04 -36.04 2.85
CA THR A 30 17.41 -35.54 3.07
C THR A 30 17.48 -34.72 4.36
N ALA A 31 18.45 -35.02 5.23
CA ALA A 31 18.75 -34.25 6.44
C ALA A 31 19.82 -33.17 6.21
N TYR A 32 20.90 -33.49 5.48
CA TYR A 32 21.99 -32.55 5.20
C TYR A 32 22.48 -32.65 3.77
N ARG A 33 22.89 -31.51 3.21
CA ARG A 33 23.46 -31.40 1.85
C ARG A 33 24.78 -30.63 1.86
N ILE A 34 25.61 -30.89 0.85
CA ILE A 34 26.79 -30.07 0.54
C ILE A 34 26.37 -29.06 -0.52
N LEU A 35 26.55 -27.77 -0.22
CA LEU A 35 26.23 -26.68 -1.14
C LEU A 35 27.44 -26.31 -2.01
N GLU A 36 27.18 -25.80 -3.20
CA GLU A 36 28.20 -25.14 -4.03
C GLU A 36 28.76 -23.90 -3.33
N ASP A 37 30.02 -23.55 -3.59
CA ASP A 37 30.72 -22.45 -2.91
C ASP A 37 30.01 -21.10 -3.07
N ASN A 38 29.36 -20.85 -4.21
CA ASN A 38 28.58 -19.63 -4.49
C ASN A 38 27.21 -19.58 -3.79
N LYS A 39 26.81 -20.64 -3.08
CA LYS A 39 25.52 -20.78 -2.38
C LYS A 39 25.70 -20.94 -0.86
N LYS A 40 26.90 -20.68 -0.33
CA LYS A 40 27.18 -20.76 1.11
C LYS A 40 26.31 -19.80 1.91
N HIS A 41 25.96 -20.23 3.12
CA HIS A 41 25.11 -19.43 4.00
C HIS A 41 25.90 -18.28 4.60
N ILE A 42 25.35 -17.07 4.54
CA ILE A 42 26.03 -15.83 4.98
C ILE A 42 26.39 -15.87 6.47
N ARG A 43 25.56 -16.50 7.32
CA ARG A 43 25.81 -16.60 8.78
C ARG A 43 26.68 -17.78 9.20
N ALA A 44 27.00 -18.69 8.28
CA ALA A 44 27.83 -19.87 8.58
C ALA A 44 28.74 -20.21 7.39
N PRO A 45 29.53 -19.25 6.88
CA PRO A 45 30.25 -19.39 5.61
C PRO A 45 31.30 -20.50 5.62
N ASP A 46 31.82 -20.84 6.80
CA ASP A 46 32.84 -21.89 6.96
C ASP A 46 32.27 -23.30 6.96
N SER A 47 30.94 -23.44 7.15
CA SER A 47 30.31 -24.75 7.14
C SER A 47 30.37 -25.38 5.74
N LYS A 48 30.74 -26.66 5.69
CA LYS A 48 30.85 -27.45 4.44
C LYS A 48 29.57 -28.23 4.13
N MET A 49 28.66 -28.35 5.09
CA MET A 49 27.36 -29.00 4.91
C MET A 49 26.29 -28.24 5.68
N TYR A 50 25.07 -28.24 5.16
CA TYR A 50 23.96 -27.49 5.72
C TYR A 50 22.76 -28.41 5.88
N PRO A 51 22.02 -28.29 7.00
CA PRO A 51 20.82 -29.05 7.21
C PRO A 51 19.70 -28.56 6.29
N THR A 52 18.75 -29.43 5.99
CA THR A 52 17.53 -29.10 5.24
C THR A 52 16.44 -28.57 6.16
N TYR A 53 15.40 -27.96 5.57
CA TYR A 53 14.25 -27.44 6.31
C TYR A 53 13.62 -28.51 7.22
N ASP A 54 13.30 -29.69 6.68
CA ASP A 54 12.63 -30.76 7.42
C ASP A 54 13.47 -31.32 8.58
N PHE A 55 14.81 -31.27 8.50
CA PHE A 55 15.69 -31.63 9.61
C PHE A 55 15.79 -30.54 10.67
N THR A 56 15.83 -29.27 10.25
CA THR A 56 15.98 -28.14 11.20
C THR A 56 14.71 -27.76 11.92
N HIS A 57 13.57 -27.77 11.23
CA HIS A 57 12.37 -27.07 11.71
C HIS A 57 11.89 -27.61 13.05
N CYS A 58 11.70 -28.93 13.14
CA CYS A 58 11.24 -29.56 14.38
C CYS A 58 12.26 -29.52 15.50
N LEU A 59 13.55 -29.62 15.18
CA LEU A 59 14.63 -29.57 16.17
C LEU A 59 14.82 -28.17 16.73
N CYS A 60 14.75 -27.14 15.88
CA CYS A 60 14.76 -25.75 16.35
C CYS A 60 13.56 -25.48 17.27
N ASP A 61 12.35 -25.88 16.87
CA ASP A 61 11.16 -25.72 17.72
C ASP A 61 11.31 -26.46 19.05
N SER A 62 11.88 -27.68 19.03
CA SER A 62 12.15 -28.48 20.22
C SER A 62 13.16 -27.80 21.15
N PHE A 63 14.29 -27.34 20.61
CA PHE A 63 15.35 -26.67 21.37
C PHE A 63 14.91 -25.30 21.93
N GLU A 64 14.03 -24.60 21.22
CA GLU A 64 13.45 -23.32 21.66
C GLU A 64 12.25 -23.49 22.60
N GLY A 65 11.78 -24.72 22.84
CA GLY A 65 10.65 -25.00 23.72
C GLY A 65 9.31 -24.51 23.17
N ILE A 66 9.14 -24.51 21.84
CA ILE A 66 7.92 -24.06 21.17
C ILE A 66 6.76 -25.00 21.52
N THR A 67 5.67 -24.45 22.03
CA THR A 67 4.47 -25.26 22.37
C THR A 67 3.58 -25.51 21.16
N HIS A 68 3.41 -24.49 20.30
CA HIS A 68 2.55 -24.51 19.13
C HIS A 68 3.33 -24.02 17.91
N SER A 69 3.75 -24.96 17.06
CA SER A 69 4.42 -24.64 15.80
C SER A 69 3.37 -24.39 14.72
N LEU A 70 3.12 -23.12 14.40
CA LEU A 70 2.07 -22.72 13.47
C LEU A 70 2.64 -22.49 12.07
N CYS A 71 2.27 -23.33 11.12
CA CYS A 71 2.70 -23.23 9.72
C CYS A 71 1.49 -23.24 8.76
N THR A 72 1.75 -23.15 7.45
CA THR A 72 0.65 -23.12 6.48
C THR A 72 0.26 -24.52 6.01
N THR A 73 -0.95 -24.70 5.49
CA THR A 73 -1.47 -26.02 5.06
C THR A 73 -0.68 -26.70 3.95
N GLU A 74 0.23 -26.00 3.28
CA GLU A 74 1.22 -26.60 2.38
C GLU A 74 2.16 -27.61 3.06
N PHE A 75 2.31 -27.55 4.39
CA PHE A 75 3.21 -28.42 5.17
C PHE A 75 2.50 -29.52 5.97
N ILE A 76 1.20 -29.78 5.71
CA ILE A 76 0.43 -30.82 6.41
C ILE A 76 1.13 -32.19 6.31
N LEU A 77 1.61 -32.56 5.13
CA LEU A 77 2.29 -33.85 4.93
C LEU A 77 3.62 -33.94 5.69
N SER A 78 4.32 -32.81 5.87
CA SER A 78 5.60 -32.76 6.60
C SER A 78 5.44 -32.96 8.11
N ARG A 79 4.21 -32.88 8.65
CA ARG A 79 3.97 -33.11 10.08
C ARG A 79 4.38 -34.52 10.51
N GLU A 80 4.14 -35.53 9.68
CA GLU A 80 4.51 -36.91 9.99
C GLU A 80 6.04 -37.05 10.16
N SER A 81 6.82 -36.49 9.24
CA SER A 81 8.28 -36.47 9.33
C SER A 81 8.81 -35.59 10.47
N TYR A 82 8.12 -34.50 10.78
CA TYR A 82 8.42 -33.60 11.90
C TYR A 82 8.32 -34.35 13.24
N GLU A 83 7.19 -35.02 13.49
CA GLU A 83 6.96 -35.80 14.70
C GLU A 83 7.89 -37.01 14.78
N TRP A 84 8.10 -37.69 13.64
CA TRP A 84 9.02 -38.83 13.55
C TRP A 84 10.43 -38.46 14.00
N LEU A 85 10.97 -37.32 13.54
CA LEU A 85 12.33 -36.91 13.86
C LEU A 85 12.48 -36.58 15.35
N ASN A 86 11.52 -35.86 15.94
CA ASN A 86 11.53 -35.55 17.37
C ASN A 86 11.47 -36.82 18.23
N LYS A 87 10.57 -37.76 17.89
CA LYS A 87 10.44 -39.05 18.59
C LYS A 87 11.71 -39.89 18.48
N THR A 88 12.29 -39.96 17.28
CA THR A 88 13.49 -40.75 17.00
C THR A 88 14.70 -40.24 17.77
N LEU A 89 14.79 -38.94 17.99
CA LEU A 89 15.89 -38.31 18.72
C LEU A 89 15.59 -38.13 20.22
N GLU A 90 14.41 -38.58 20.68
CA GLU A 90 13.97 -38.49 22.08
C GLU A 90 14.03 -37.04 22.63
N VAL A 91 13.70 -36.07 21.76
CA VAL A 91 13.64 -34.65 22.14
C VAL A 91 12.19 -34.22 22.39
N TYR A 92 12.01 -33.04 22.97
CA TYR A 92 10.68 -32.45 23.16
C TYR A 92 9.92 -32.38 21.81
N GLU A 93 8.63 -32.69 21.82
CA GLU A 93 7.77 -32.72 20.62
C GLU A 93 6.78 -31.54 20.62
N PRO A 94 7.15 -30.41 19.99
CA PRO A 94 6.23 -29.31 19.73
C PRO A 94 5.02 -29.75 18.91
N MET A 95 3.87 -29.11 19.15
CA MET A 95 2.65 -29.41 18.43
C MET A 95 2.56 -28.59 17.13
N GLN A 96 2.82 -29.21 15.97
CA GLN A 96 2.60 -28.57 14.68
C GLN A 96 1.09 -28.46 14.36
N ARG A 97 0.62 -27.26 14.01
CA ARG A 97 -0.76 -27.02 13.53
C ARG A 97 -0.74 -26.08 12.33
N GLU A 98 -1.54 -26.42 11.34
CA GLU A 98 -1.54 -25.74 10.06
C GLU A 98 -2.72 -24.79 9.89
N PHE A 99 -2.50 -23.64 9.27
CA PHE A 99 -3.55 -22.71 8.89
C PHE A 99 -3.50 -22.36 7.40
N GLY A 100 -4.64 -21.93 6.87
CA GLY A 100 -4.78 -21.54 5.48
C GLY A 100 -4.01 -20.26 5.20
N ARG A 101 -3.17 -20.30 4.17
CA ARG A 101 -2.44 -19.11 3.73
C ARG A 101 -3.39 -18.04 3.19
N LEU A 102 -3.12 -16.79 3.55
CA LEU A 102 -3.74 -15.61 2.92
C LEU A 102 -3.16 -15.42 1.51
N ASN A 103 -4.02 -15.44 0.51
CA ASN A 103 -3.68 -15.13 -0.88
C ASN A 103 -4.42 -13.84 -1.29
N VAL A 104 -3.66 -12.84 -1.73
CA VAL A 104 -4.22 -11.60 -2.25
C VAL A 104 -4.25 -11.66 -3.79
N THR A 105 -5.44 -11.55 -4.38
CA THR A 105 -5.63 -11.48 -5.85
C THR A 105 -5.59 -10.04 -6.34
N GLY A 106 -5.41 -9.82 -7.65
CA GLY A 106 -5.15 -8.50 -8.23
C GLY A 106 -3.72 -7.99 -8.02
N THR A 107 -2.84 -8.83 -7.49
CA THR A 107 -1.41 -8.55 -7.30
C THR A 107 -0.59 -9.84 -7.42
N VAL A 108 0.73 -9.73 -7.24
CA VAL A 108 1.67 -10.85 -7.32
C VAL A 108 2.45 -10.98 -6.02
N MET A 109 2.47 -12.20 -5.46
CA MET A 109 3.18 -12.51 -4.21
C MET A 109 4.45 -13.35 -4.44
N SER A 110 4.66 -13.83 -5.66
CA SER A 110 5.82 -14.67 -6.00
C SER A 110 7.11 -13.84 -6.00
N LYS A 111 8.10 -14.27 -5.21
CA LYS A 111 9.43 -13.64 -5.15
C LYS A 111 10.08 -13.52 -6.53
N ARG A 112 9.89 -14.51 -7.40
CA ARG A 112 10.43 -14.50 -8.78
C ARG A 112 9.84 -13.36 -9.59
N VAL A 113 8.52 -13.17 -9.49
CA VAL A 113 7.78 -12.14 -10.23
C VAL A 113 8.08 -10.75 -9.67
N LEU A 114 8.07 -10.59 -8.36
CA LEU A 114 8.47 -9.34 -7.69
C LEU A 114 9.89 -8.93 -8.05
N LYS A 115 10.84 -9.88 -8.06
CA LYS A 115 12.21 -9.64 -8.49
C LYS A 115 12.27 -9.15 -9.94
N ALA A 116 11.50 -9.78 -10.85
CA ALA A 116 11.44 -9.36 -12.25
C ALA A 116 10.87 -7.93 -12.41
N LEU A 117 9.84 -7.55 -11.65
CA LEU A 117 9.30 -6.18 -11.65
C LEU A 117 10.36 -5.14 -11.25
N VAL A 118 11.17 -5.46 -10.23
CA VAL A 118 12.23 -4.58 -9.72
C VAL A 118 13.42 -4.51 -10.70
N GLU A 119 13.87 -5.65 -11.22
CA GLU A 119 15.00 -5.72 -12.16
C GLU A 119 14.67 -5.04 -13.49
N ARG A 120 13.44 -5.21 -14.00
CA ARG A 120 12.96 -4.56 -15.22
C ARG A 120 12.50 -3.10 -15.01
N LYS A 121 12.69 -2.53 -13.81
CA LYS A 121 12.37 -1.12 -13.47
C LYS A 121 10.91 -0.70 -13.70
N ILE A 122 9.98 -1.64 -13.65
CA ILE A 122 8.54 -1.37 -13.71
C ILE A 122 8.07 -0.70 -12.41
N VAL A 123 8.70 -1.12 -11.31
CA VAL A 123 8.57 -0.50 -9.99
C VAL A 123 9.90 0.09 -9.54
N ARG A 124 9.85 1.07 -8.65
CA ARG A 124 11.01 1.82 -8.16
C ARG A 124 11.96 0.97 -7.31
N GLY A 125 11.42 -0.04 -6.62
CA GLY A 125 12.16 -0.91 -5.71
C GLY A 125 11.24 -1.90 -4.98
N TRP A 126 11.79 -2.59 -3.98
CA TRP A 126 11.03 -3.55 -3.15
C TRP A 126 10.02 -2.88 -2.21
N ASP A 127 10.20 -1.60 -1.96
CA ASP A 127 9.36 -0.73 -1.13
C ASP A 127 8.44 0.17 -1.97
N ASP A 128 8.33 -0.05 -3.29
CA ASP A 128 7.43 0.73 -4.15
C ASP A 128 5.98 0.60 -3.67
N PRO A 129 5.24 1.70 -3.42
CA PRO A 129 3.88 1.68 -2.85
C PRO A 129 2.84 0.88 -3.62
N ARG A 130 3.11 0.50 -4.88
CA ARG A 130 2.23 -0.35 -5.69
C ARG A 130 2.39 -1.85 -5.37
N LEU A 131 3.41 -2.23 -4.61
CA LEU A 131 3.65 -3.61 -4.16
C LEU A 131 2.96 -3.91 -2.83
N TYR A 132 2.75 -5.21 -2.57
CA TYR A 132 2.16 -5.74 -1.33
C TYR A 132 3.21 -6.32 -0.37
N THR A 133 4.49 -5.93 -0.52
CA THR A 133 5.49 -6.20 0.51
C THR A 133 5.19 -5.35 1.75
N LEU A 134 5.53 -5.82 2.94
CA LEU A 134 5.24 -5.05 4.16
C LEU A 134 5.95 -3.68 4.17
N ILE A 135 7.15 -3.60 3.60
CA ILE A 135 7.88 -2.34 3.45
C ILE A 135 7.20 -1.39 2.45
N ALA A 136 6.63 -1.92 1.37
CA ALA A 136 5.84 -1.13 0.42
C ALA A 136 4.54 -0.63 1.03
N LEU A 137 3.80 -1.48 1.75
CA LEU A 137 2.57 -1.09 2.44
C LEU A 137 2.83 -0.01 3.50
N ARG A 138 3.95 -0.14 4.24
CA ARG A 138 4.40 0.90 5.18
C ARG A 138 4.69 2.22 4.46
N ARG A 139 5.44 2.19 3.35
CA ARG A 139 5.74 3.38 2.55
C ARG A 139 4.51 3.99 1.89
N ARG A 140 3.55 3.16 1.47
CA ARG A 140 2.22 3.56 0.97
C ARG A 140 1.40 4.29 2.04
N GLY A 141 1.75 4.10 3.32
CA GLY A 141 1.08 4.72 4.47
C GLY A 141 0.04 3.84 5.15
N VAL A 142 -0.06 2.56 4.80
CA VAL A 142 -1.03 1.66 5.43
C VAL A 142 -0.72 1.50 6.92
N PRO A 143 -1.64 1.87 7.83
CA PRO A 143 -1.40 1.72 9.26
C PRO A 143 -1.29 0.25 9.66
N PRO A 144 -0.39 -0.11 10.60
CA PRO A 144 -0.29 -1.49 11.08
C PRO A 144 -1.61 -1.98 11.71
N GLY A 145 -2.35 -1.09 12.39
CA GLY A 145 -3.67 -1.39 12.94
C GLY A 145 -4.71 -1.77 11.87
N ALA A 146 -4.63 -1.19 10.67
CA ALA A 146 -5.51 -1.55 9.56
C ALA A 146 -5.22 -2.97 9.05
N ILE A 147 -3.95 -3.36 8.98
CA ILE A 147 -3.52 -4.72 8.60
C ILE A 147 -3.99 -5.74 9.64
N LEU A 148 -3.82 -5.45 10.93
CA LEU A 148 -4.27 -6.32 12.01
C LEU A 148 -5.80 -6.47 12.03
N SER A 149 -6.55 -5.36 11.88
CA SER A 149 -8.01 -5.40 11.78
C SER A 149 -8.45 -6.27 10.61
N PHE A 150 -7.82 -6.10 9.44
CA PHE A 150 -8.12 -6.89 8.25
C PHE A 150 -7.86 -8.39 8.47
N ILE A 151 -6.73 -8.77 9.08
CA ILE A 151 -6.43 -10.17 9.39
C ILE A 151 -7.45 -10.75 10.38
N ASN A 152 -7.79 -9.99 11.42
CA ASN A 152 -8.76 -10.42 12.44
C ASN A 152 -10.17 -10.60 11.85
N GLU A 153 -10.60 -9.71 10.94
CA GLU A 153 -11.90 -9.81 10.27
C GLU A 153 -12.02 -11.02 9.34
N LEU A 154 -10.91 -11.45 8.72
CA LEU A 154 -10.91 -12.66 7.88
C LEU A 154 -10.98 -13.95 8.72
N GLY A 155 -10.46 -13.90 9.94
CA GLY A 155 -10.29 -15.08 10.79
C GLY A 155 -9.18 -16.01 10.31
N VAL A 156 -8.85 -16.99 11.14
CA VAL A 156 -7.84 -18.01 10.86
C VAL A 156 -8.52 -19.37 10.83
N THR A 157 -8.49 -20.02 9.66
CA THR A 157 -9.03 -21.37 9.45
C THR A 157 -8.02 -22.20 8.67
N THR A 158 -8.27 -23.51 8.48
CA THR A 158 -7.43 -24.36 7.62
C THR A 158 -7.71 -24.17 6.12
N ALA A 159 -8.82 -23.52 5.76
CA ALA A 159 -9.19 -23.27 4.36
C ALA A 159 -8.32 -22.17 3.74
N ARG A 160 -7.98 -22.32 2.45
CA ARG A 160 -7.24 -21.28 1.72
C ARG A 160 -8.13 -20.05 1.53
N THR A 161 -7.62 -18.89 1.92
CA THR A 161 -8.35 -17.63 1.79
C THR A 161 -7.84 -16.86 0.57
N PHE A 162 -8.74 -16.56 -0.37
CA PHE A 162 -8.47 -15.69 -1.53
C PHE A 162 -9.19 -14.37 -1.34
N ILE A 163 -8.45 -13.27 -1.25
CA ILE A 163 -9.01 -11.94 -1.05
C ILE A 163 -8.52 -10.99 -2.13
N GLN A 164 -9.43 -10.25 -2.73
CA GLN A 164 -9.08 -9.22 -3.71
C GLN A 164 -8.32 -8.06 -3.04
N ALA A 165 -7.32 -7.54 -3.74
CA ALA A 165 -6.60 -6.32 -3.39
C ALA A 165 -7.55 -5.17 -3.04
N THR A 166 -8.64 -5.01 -3.79
CA THR A 166 -9.68 -4.00 -3.57
C THR A 166 -10.37 -4.12 -2.21
N ARG A 167 -10.62 -5.35 -1.73
CA ARG A 167 -11.21 -5.58 -0.40
C ARG A 167 -10.24 -5.18 0.72
N PHE A 168 -8.94 -5.47 0.56
CA PHE A 168 -7.92 -4.98 1.48
C PHE A 168 -7.89 -3.43 1.50
N GLU A 169 -7.90 -2.80 0.32
CA GLU A 169 -7.91 -1.33 0.20
C GLU A 169 -9.16 -0.70 0.85
N GLN A 170 -10.32 -1.35 0.74
CA GLN A 170 -11.54 -0.93 1.43
C GLN A 170 -11.40 -1.00 2.96
N SER A 171 -10.81 -2.07 3.50
CA SER A 171 -10.53 -2.16 4.95
C SER A 171 -9.59 -1.06 5.42
N VAL A 172 -8.54 -0.77 4.63
CA VAL A 172 -7.62 0.35 4.91
C VAL A 172 -8.34 1.69 4.86
N ARG A 173 -9.18 1.93 3.85
CA ARG A 173 -9.98 3.16 3.72
C ARG A 173 -10.90 3.36 4.91
N ARG A 174 -11.63 2.33 5.33
CA ARG A 174 -12.53 2.40 6.49
C ARG A 174 -11.77 2.72 7.78
N TYR A 175 -10.57 2.16 7.94
CA TYR A 175 -9.72 2.46 9.08
C TYR A 175 -9.28 3.93 9.05
N LEU A 176 -8.73 4.40 7.93
CA LEU A 176 -8.23 5.77 7.80
C LEU A 176 -9.34 6.81 7.97
N GLU A 177 -10.53 6.58 7.41
CA GLU A 177 -11.71 7.45 7.51
C GLU A 177 -12.10 7.79 8.97
N GLN A 178 -11.71 6.94 9.94
CA GLN A 178 -11.97 7.13 11.37
C GLN A 178 -10.76 7.65 12.15
N THR A 179 -9.53 7.44 11.66
CA THR A 179 -8.31 7.67 12.45
C THR A 179 -7.47 8.85 12.00
N VAL A 180 -7.72 9.44 10.83
CA VAL A 180 -6.88 10.52 10.27
C VAL A 180 -7.58 11.88 10.24
N PRO A 181 -6.85 12.97 10.50
CA PRO A 181 -7.36 14.32 10.27
C PRO A 181 -7.55 14.58 8.78
N ARG A 182 -8.52 15.42 8.44
CA ARG A 182 -8.82 15.88 7.08
C ARG A 182 -8.17 17.23 6.84
N LEU A 183 -7.46 17.33 5.73
CA LEU A 183 -6.82 18.54 5.22
C LEU A 183 -7.21 18.74 3.76
N MET A 184 -7.03 19.95 3.24
CA MET A 184 -7.16 20.24 1.81
C MET A 184 -5.82 20.10 1.08
N LEU A 185 -5.86 19.40 -0.04
CA LEU A 185 -4.74 19.21 -0.97
C LEU A 185 -5.28 19.41 -2.38
N VAL A 186 -4.69 20.34 -3.11
CA VAL A 186 -4.98 20.60 -4.53
C VAL A 186 -3.87 19.94 -5.35
N LEU A 187 -4.20 19.02 -6.26
CA LEU A 187 -3.20 18.24 -7.00
C LEU A 187 -2.65 19.00 -8.21
N ASP A 188 -3.54 19.62 -8.97
CA ASP A 188 -3.18 20.42 -10.15
C ASP A 188 -3.76 21.83 -9.98
N PRO A 189 -3.00 22.76 -9.36
CA PRO A 189 -3.54 24.05 -8.96
C PRO A 189 -3.87 24.97 -10.15
N ILE A 190 -5.04 25.59 -10.09
CA ILE A 190 -5.40 26.78 -10.87
C ILE A 190 -5.57 27.96 -9.91
N LEU A 191 -4.94 29.09 -10.26
CA LEU A 191 -5.07 30.32 -9.50
C LEU A 191 -6.46 30.93 -9.68
N VAL A 192 -7.10 31.32 -8.58
CA VAL A 192 -8.37 32.03 -8.56
C VAL A 192 -8.22 33.33 -7.78
N THR A 193 -8.57 34.45 -8.39
CA THR A 193 -8.59 35.77 -7.74
C THR A 193 -10.02 36.17 -7.45
N ILE A 194 -10.36 36.30 -6.17
CA ILE A 194 -11.67 36.76 -5.70
C ILE A 194 -11.65 38.29 -5.64
N GLN A 195 -12.19 38.94 -6.66
CA GLN A 195 -12.00 40.38 -6.89
C GLN A 195 -12.60 41.26 -5.80
N ASP A 196 -13.72 40.83 -5.19
CA ASP A 196 -14.44 41.55 -4.14
C ASP A 196 -14.02 41.13 -2.71
N HIS A 197 -12.92 40.38 -2.57
CA HIS A 197 -12.32 40.03 -1.29
C HIS A 197 -11.01 40.80 -1.07
N GLU A 198 -10.86 41.39 0.11
CA GLU A 198 -9.67 42.13 0.51
C GLU A 198 -9.16 41.61 1.86
N GLY A 199 -7.84 41.51 2.01
CA GLY A 199 -7.19 41.02 3.22
C GLY A 199 -7.24 39.50 3.41
N VAL A 200 -7.10 39.08 4.66
CA VAL A 200 -7.08 37.67 5.09
C VAL A 200 -8.22 37.44 6.06
N LEU A 201 -9.07 36.45 5.77
CA LEU A 201 -10.12 36.00 6.67
C LEU A 201 -9.71 34.67 7.30
N GLU A 202 -9.52 34.67 8.62
CA GLU A 202 -9.30 33.42 9.36
C GLU A 202 -10.61 32.64 9.47
N LEU A 203 -10.58 31.40 9.01
CA LEU A 203 -11.65 30.42 9.09
C LEU A 203 -11.21 29.28 10.01
N GLU A 204 -12.17 28.67 10.70
CA GLU A 204 -11.93 27.50 11.53
C GLU A 204 -12.54 26.26 10.89
N ALA A 205 -11.75 25.21 10.72
CA ALA A 205 -12.15 23.96 10.09
C ALA A 205 -11.94 22.80 11.07
N PRO A 206 -12.91 21.88 11.21
CA PRO A 206 -12.71 20.67 12.01
C PRO A 206 -11.78 19.70 11.28
N PHE A 207 -10.85 19.07 12.01
CA PHE A 207 -10.04 17.98 11.47
C PHE A 207 -10.90 16.76 11.12
N SER A 208 -12.05 16.57 11.76
CA SER A 208 -13.02 15.56 11.37
C SER A 208 -14.45 16.05 11.63
N PRO A 209 -15.37 15.90 10.66
CA PRO A 209 -16.78 16.22 10.89
C PRO A 209 -17.48 15.19 11.80
N LYS A 210 -16.88 14.01 12.00
CA LYS A 210 -17.45 12.91 12.78
C LYS A 210 -16.86 12.80 14.19
N ASP A 211 -15.66 13.35 14.39
CA ASP A 211 -14.93 13.24 15.66
C ASP A 211 -14.45 14.62 16.15
N PRO A 212 -15.22 15.26 17.05
CA PRO A 212 -14.83 16.54 17.66
C PRO A 212 -13.55 16.45 18.49
N CYS A 213 -13.14 15.27 18.97
CA CYS A 213 -11.95 15.12 19.81
C CYS A 213 -10.64 15.37 19.04
N LEU A 214 -10.68 15.26 17.69
CA LEU A 214 -9.53 15.62 16.85
C LEU A 214 -9.29 17.13 16.80
N GLY A 215 -10.26 17.96 17.21
CA GLY A 215 -10.14 19.41 17.28
C GLY A 215 -10.31 20.09 15.92
N THR A 216 -9.85 21.34 15.87
CA THR A 216 -9.98 22.25 14.72
C THR A 216 -8.62 22.83 14.32
N HIS A 217 -8.54 23.34 13.10
CA HIS A 217 -7.41 24.11 12.60
C HIS A 217 -7.86 25.38 11.89
N LYS A 218 -6.93 26.32 11.73
CA LYS A 218 -7.17 27.59 11.06
C LYS A 218 -6.84 27.51 9.57
N LEU A 219 -7.68 28.13 8.76
CA LEU A 219 -7.49 28.34 7.32
C LEU A 219 -7.53 29.85 7.05
N ALA A 220 -6.57 30.36 6.27
CA ALA A 220 -6.48 31.78 5.96
C ALA A 220 -7.04 32.07 4.57
N LEU A 221 -8.31 32.46 4.44
CA LEU A 221 -8.90 32.82 3.14
C LEU A 221 -8.36 34.17 2.67
N THR A 222 -7.49 34.13 1.67
CA THR A 222 -6.87 35.28 1.00
C THR A 222 -7.62 35.66 -0.27
N LYS A 223 -7.32 36.85 -0.82
CA LYS A 223 -7.83 37.30 -2.13
C LYS A 223 -7.54 36.30 -3.26
N THR A 224 -6.38 35.67 -3.18
CA THR A 224 -5.93 34.65 -4.13
C THR A 224 -6.03 33.28 -3.49
N ILE A 225 -6.65 32.32 -4.15
CA ILE A 225 -6.72 30.91 -3.74
C ILE A 225 -6.34 30.00 -4.91
N TYR A 226 -6.13 28.72 -4.63
CA TYR A 226 -5.93 27.69 -5.64
C TYR A 226 -7.01 26.62 -5.50
N ILE A 227 -7.53 26.18 -6.64
CA ILE A 227 -8.47 25.05 -6.75
C ILE A 227 -7.87 23.97 -7.66
N ASP A 228 -8.40 22.76 -7.59
CA ASP A 228 -7.99 21.71 -8.52
C ASP A 228 -8.48 21.99 -9.95
N ARG A 229 -7.62 21.72 -10.93
CA ARG A 229 -7.94 21.88 -12.35
C ARG A 229 -9.17 21.07 -12.76
N ALA A 230 -9.45 19.94 -12.12
CA ALA A 230 -10.64 19.15 -12.39
C ALA A 230 -11.95 19.83 -11.93
N ASP A 231 -11.86 20.85 -11.07
CA ASP A 231 -12.98 21.60 -10.51
C ASP A 231 -13.32 22.87 -11.32
N PHE A 232 -12.65 23.12 -12.46
CA PHE A 232 -13.02 24.12 -13.45
C PHE A 232 -13.21 23.53 -14.86
N GLN A 233 -14.27 23.94 -15.55
CA GLN A 233 -14.48 23.68 -16.99
C GLN A 233 -14.70 24.99 -17.74
N ASP A 234 -14.14 25.09 -18.94
CA ASP A 234 -14.25 26.26 -19.80
C ASP A 234 -15.60 26.36 -20.53
N THR A 235 -16.24 25.22 -20.78
CA THR A 235 -17.61 25.14 -21.31
C THR A 235 -18.60 24.74 -20.24
N ASP A 236 -19.76 25.41 -20.23
CA ASP A 236 -20.85 25.05 -19.34
C ASP A 236 -21.54 23.74 -19.79
N ASP A 237 -21.41 22.68 -18.99
CA ASP A 237 -22.20 21.45 -19.11
C ASP A 237 -23.28 21.40 -18.01
N LYS A 238 -24.52 21.07 -18.39
CA LYS A 238 -25.66 20.89 -17.47
C LYS A 238 -25.38 19.82 -16.39
N ASN A 239 -24.55 18.82 -16.70
CA ASN A 239 -24.18 17.75 -15.78
C ASN A 239 -22.93 18.06 -14.93
N TYR A 240 -22.34 19.25 -15.10
CA TYR A 240 -21.18 19.70 -14.33
C TYR A 240 -21.59 20.68 -13.23
N TYR A 241 -21.35 20.30 -11.98
CA TYR A 241 -21.78 21.05 -10.79
C TYR A 241 -20.69 21.92 -10.14
N ARG A 242 -19.45 21.88 -10.65
CA ARG A 242 -18.35 22.73 -10.15
C ARG A 242 -18.26 24.03 -10.94
N LEU A 243 -17.09 24.67 -10.95
CA LEU A 243 -16.92 26.02 -11.45
C LEU A 243 -16.84 26.05 -12.98
N ALA A 244 -17.62 26.92 -13.60
CA ALA A 244 -17.53 27.23 -15.03
C ALA A 244 -17.87 28.72 -15.21
N PRO A 245 -17.59 29.35 -16.36
CA PRO A 245 -17.92 30.74 -16.59
C PRO A 245 -19.39 31.06 -16.27
N GLY A 246 -19.63 32.02 -15.36
CA GLY A 246 -20.97 32.40 -14.91
C GLY A 246 -21.61 31.47 -13.87
N LYS A 247 -21.04 30.30 -13.58
CA LYS A 247 -21.53 29.37 -12.55
C LYS A 247 -20.92 29.66 -11.18
N THR A 248 -21.67 29.25 -10.16
CA THR A 248 -21.32 29.42 -8.75
C THR A 248 -20.97 28.07 -8.11
N VAL A 249 -19.89 28.04 -7.33
CA VAL A 249 -19.46 26.86 -6.55
C VAL A 249 -19.22 27.25 -5.09
N GLY A 250 -19.52 26.34 -4.16
CA GLY A 250 -19.21 26.52 -2.76
C GLY A 250 -17.73 26.24 -2.47
N LEU A 251 -17.11 27.03 -1.60
CA LEU A 251 -15.80 26.71 -1.04
C LEU A 251 -15.99 25.95 0.27
N LEU A 252 -15.32 24.81 0.46
CA LEU A 252 -15.36 24.10 1.74
C LEU A 252 -14.88 25.02 2.86
N GLN A 253 -15.68 25.13 3.94
CA GLN A 253 -15.48 26.06 5.06
C GLN A 253 -15.45 27.55 4.70
N GLY A 254 -15.71 27.91 3.43
CA GLY A 254 -15.74 29.30 2.98
C GLY A 254 -17.01 30.03 3.45
N PRO A 255 -16.95 31.35 3.63
CA PRO A 255 -18.07 32.15 4.14
C PRO A 255 -19.20 32.30 3.12
N SER A 256 -18.91 32.19 1.83
CA SER A 256 -19.87 32.30 0.74
C SER A 256 -19.36 31.56 -0.51
N PRO A 257 -20.26 31.11 -1.39
CA PRO A 257 -19.92 30.61 -2.71
C PRO A 257 -19.19 31.65 -3.57
N ILE A 258 -18.43 31.20 -4.57
CA ILE A 258 -17.80 32.06 -5.57
C ILE A 258 -18.40 31.82 -6.95
N ARG A 259 -18.50 32.87 -7.76
CA ARG A 259 -18.95 32.82 -9.17
C ARG A 259 -17.81 33.24 -10.09
N ALA A 260 -17.52 32.43 -11.10
CA ALA A 260 -16.49 32.78 -12.10
C ALA A 260 -16.99 33.89 -13.04
N VAL A 261 -16.20 34.94 -13.18
CA VAL A 261 -16.47 36.13 -14.02
C VAL A 261 -15.73 36.02 -15.34
N SER A 262 -14.42 35.77 -15.26
CA SER A 262 -13.52 35.63 -16.42
C SER A 262 -12.44 34.61 -16.12
N PHE A 263 -11.71 34.19 -17.14
CA PHE A 263 -10.55 33.34 -16.99
C PHE A 263 -9.55 33.63 -18.11
N THR A 264 -8.28 33.38 -17.82
CA THR A 264 -7.18 33.57 -18.77
C THR A 264 -6.64 32.21 -19.22
N ARG A 265 -6.20 32.13 -20.48
CA ARG A 265 -5.53 30.96 -21.03
C ARG A 265 -4.08 31.27 -21.33
N ASP A 266 -3.24 30.26 -21.21
CA ASP A 266 -1.90 30.26 -21.78
C ASP A 266 -2.00 30.18 -23.30
N GLU A 267 -1.34 31.12 -24.00
CA GLU A 267 -1.43 31.22 -25.47
C GLU A 267 -0.77 30.03 -26.18
N ALA A 268 0.27 29.43 -25.60
CA ALA A 268 1.01 28.33 -26.21
C ALA A 268 0.31 26.97 -26.04
N THR A 269 -0.28 26.73 -24.86
CA THR A 269 -0.86 25.43 -24.48
C THR A 269 -2.39 25.42 -24.52
N GLY A 270 -3.03 26.59 -24.58
CA GLY A 270 -4.49 26.74 -24.50
C GLY A 270 -5.08 26.41 -23.13
N ARG A 271 -4.25 26.12 -22.12
CA ARG A 271 -4.68 25.74 -20.77
C ARG A 271 -5.11 26.96 -19.96
N VAL A 272 -6.12 26.78 -19.11
CA VAL A 272 -6.57 27.82 -18.17
C VAL A 272 -5.51 28.04 -17.10
N THR A 273 -5.06 29.28 -16.94
CA THR A 273 -3.99 29.66 -16.01
C THR A 273 -4.52 30.39 -14.78
N ALA A 274 -5.55 31.22 -14.96
CA ALA A 274 -6.14 32.00 -13.88
C ALA A 274 -7.64 32.18 -14.09
N ILE A 275 -8.39 32.29 -12.99
CA ILE A 275 -9.82 32.54 -12.97
C ILE A 275 -10.08 33.77 -12.10
N ASP A 276 -10.85 34.73 -12.62
CA ASP A 276 -11.42 35.80 -11.82
C ASP A 276 -12.78 35.37 -11.30
N ALA A 277 -13.01 35.55 -10.01
CA ALA A 277 -14.27 35.24 -9.37
C ALA A 277 -14.72 36.37 -8.45
N VAL A 278 -15.99 36.33 -8.06
CA VAL A 278 -16.58 37.19 -7.02
C VAL A 278 -17.41 36.34 -6.06
N PHE A 279 -17.61 36.80 -4.83
CA PHE A 279 -18.53 36.13 -3.92
C PHE A 279 -19.98 36.25 -4.39
N ASP A 280 -20.72 35.15 -4.26
CA ASP A 280 -22.14 35.06 -4.57
C ASP A 280 -22.91 34.69 -3.30
N LYS A 281 -23.46 35.72 -2.63
CA LYS A 281 -24.21 35.56 -1.38
C LYS A 281 -25.67 35.16 -1.57
N THR A 282 -26.18 35.18 -2.80
CA THR A 282 -27.60 34.96 -3.09
C THR A 282 -27.85 33.54 -3.61
N THR A 283 -26.92 32.99 -4.39
CA THR A 283 -27.09 31.69 -5.02
C THR A 283 -26.62 30.55 -4.11
N LYS A 284 -27.49 29.57 -3.85
CA LYS A 284 -27.09 28.34 -3.17
C LYS A 284 -26.26 27.47 -4.13
N PRO A 285 -25.04 27.03 -3.75
CA PRO A 285 -24.19 26.24 -4.62
C PRO A 285 -24.71 24.81 -4.75
N ARG A 286 -24.45 24.17 -5.89
CA ARG A 286 -24.79 22.76 -6.13
C ARG A 286 -23.71 21.79 -5.65
N ALA A 287 -22.48 22.27 -5.53
CA ALA A 287 -21.34 21.49 -5.04
C ALA A 287 -20.41 22.39 -4.21
N TYR A 288 -19.63 21.74 -3.34
CA TYR A 288 -18.54 22.37 -2.60
C TYR A 288 -17.22 21.75 -3.03
N ILE A 289 -16.22 22.60 -3.29
CA ILE A 289 -14.88 22.18 -3.70
C ILE A 289 -13.87 22.52 -2.61
N HIS A 290 -12.79 21.73 -2.57
CA HIS A 290 -11.63 22.02 -1.76
C HIS A 290 -10.80 23.11 -2.44
N TRP A 291 -10.03 23.83 -1.65
CA TRP A 291 -9.19 24.93 -2.11
C TRP A 291 -8.04 25.10 -1.12
N VAL A 292 -6.98 25.79 -1.52
CA VAL A 292 -5.89 26.17 -0.61
C VAL A 292 -5.55 27.63 -0.83
N PRO A 293 -5.24 28.40 0.23
CA PRO A 293 -4.94 29.81 0.08
C PRO A 293 -3.59 30.08 -0.56
N ASP A 294 -3.36 31.34 -0.95
CA ASP A 294 -2.02 31.80 -1.26
C ASP A 294 -1.09 31.67 -0.03
N GLY A 295 0.17 31.34 -0.26
CA GLY A 295 1.11 30.95 0.80
C GLY A 295 1.02 29.48 1.25
N SER A 296 0.20 28.66 0.59
CA SER A 296 0.17 27.20 0.83
C SER A 296 1.47 26.50 0.44
N THR A 297 1.74 25.35 1.07
CA THR A 297 3.00 24.62 0.87
C THR A 297 2.95 23.80 -0.41
N LYS A 298 3.93 23.99 -1.29
CA LYS A 298 4.11 23.15 -2.49
C LYS A 298 4.70 21.80 -2.13
N ALA A 299 4.19 20.74 -2.75
CA ALA A 299 4.66 19.38 -2.58
C ALA A 299 4.49 18.56 -3.86
N GLU A 300 5.34 17.55 -4.03
CA GLU A 300 5.11 16.52 -5.03
C GLU A 300 4.11 15.49 -4.47
N ALA A 301 2.97 15.33 -5.12
CA ALA A 301 1.99 14.30 -4.79
C ALA A 301 2.06 13.14 -5.79
N ARG A 302 2.00 11.90 -5.29
CA ARG A 302 1.99 10.68 -6.12
C ARG A 302 0.71 9.92 -5.90
N ILE A 303 -0.07 9.76 -6.96
CA ILE A 303 -1.31 8.98 -6.95
C ILE A 303 -0.99 7.59 -7.48
N TYR A 304 -1.27 6.58 -6.66
CA TYR A 304 -1.08 5.18 -7.03
C TYR A 304 -2.43 4.52 -7.36
N ALA A 305 -2.50 3.90 -8.52
CA ALA A 305 -3.58 3.02 -8.94
C ALA A 305 -3.11 1.55 -8.92
N PRO A 306 -4.00 0.55 -9.09
CA PRO A 306 -3.59 -0.85 -9.15
C PRO A 306 -2.47 -1.07 -10.18
N LEU A 307 -1.45 -1.83 -9.79
CA LEU A 307 -0.29 -2.12 -10.65
C LEU A 307 -0.65 -2.95 -11.87
N PHE A 308 -1.67 -3.80 -11.73
CA PHE A 308 -2.16 -4.70 -12.77
C PHE A 308 -3.57 -4.32 -13.19
N LYS A 309 -3.92 -4.61 -14.44
CA LYS A 309 -5.26 -4.34 -15.00
C LYS A 309 -6.27 -5.42 -14.61
N SER A 310 -5.83 -6.66 -14.39
CA SER A 310 -6.72 -7.79 -14.08
C SER A 310 -6.54 -8.33 -12.65
N GLU A 311 -7.51 -9.12 -12.19
CA GLU A 311 -7.43 -9.83 -10.91
C GLU A 311 -6.45 -11.01 -10.92
N ASN A 312 -6.12 -11.55 -12.10
CA ASN A 312 -5.19 -12.66 -12.26
C ASN A 312 -4.09 -12.30 -13.27
N PRO A 313 -3.11 -11.45 -12.89
CA PRO A 313 -2.05 -11.01 -13.79
C PRO A 313 -1.19 -12.18 -14.31
N MET A 314 -1.12 -13.28 -13.56
CA MET A 314 -0.37 -14.48 -13.98
C MET A 314 -1.06 -15.28 -15.09
N GLY A 315 -2.35 -15.06 -15.32
CA GLY A 315 -3.13 -15.70 -16.38
C GLY A 315 -3.20 -14.91 -17.69
N ALA A 316 -2.56 -13.74 -17.77
CA ALA A 316 -2.56 -12.92 -18.97
C ALA A 316 -1.80 -13.60 -20.13
N GLU A 317 -2.31 -13.46 -21.35
CA GLU A 317 -1.66 -14.00 -22.55
C GLU A 317 -0.27 -13.37 -22.78
N GLY A 318 0.72 -14.21 -23.08
CA GLY A 318 2.10 -13.81 -23.34
C GLY A 318 2.99 -13.76 -22.08
N GLU A 319 2.73 -12.83 -21.17
CA GLU A 319 3.46 -12.68 -19.89
C GLU A 319 2.66 -11.77 -18.94
N PHE A 320 2.85 -11.91 -17.62
CA PHE A 320 2.23 -11.03 -16.60
C PHE A 320 2.54 -9.53 -16.79
N LEU A 321 3.58 -9.22 -17.56
CA LEU A 321 3.99 -7.87 -17.92
C LEU A 321 3.00 -7.16 -18.83
N ASN A 322 2.31 -7.91 -19.69
CA ASN A 322 1.26 -7.37 -20.54
C ASN A 322 0.06 -6.88 -19.74
N ASP A 323 -0.07 -7.32 -18.48
CA ASP A 323 -1.15 -6.92 -17.59
C ASP A 323 -0.79 -5.71 -16.71
N VAL A 324 0.44 -5.19 -16.79
CA VAL A 324 0.84 -3.99 -16.03
C VAL A 324 0.03 -2.78 -16.50
N ASN A 325 -0.45 -1.99 -15.54
CA ASN A 325 -1.15 -0.74 -15.76
C ASN A 325 -0.15 0.42 -15.95
N PRO A 326 -0.07 1.04 -17.14
CA PRO A 326 0.81 2.18 -17.39
C PRO A 326 0.48 3.39 -16.51
N SER A 327 -0.79 3.55 -16.14
CA SER A 327 -1.29 4.63 -15.29
C SER A 327 -1.32 4.25 -13.80
N SER A 328 -0.46 3.31 -13.38
CA SER A 328 -0.38 2.87 -11.98
C SER A 328 0.28 3.89 -11.05
N GLU A 329 1.02 4.87 -11.59
CA GLU A 329 1.58 5.99 -10.85
C GLU A 329 1.39 7.29 -11.66
N THR A 330 0.77 8.29 -11.06
CA THR A 330 0.67 9.65 -11.61
C THR A 330 1.33 10.63 -10.64
N VAL A 331 2.26 11.44 -11.14
CA VAL A 331 3.02 12.41 -10.34
C VAL A 331 2.50 13.82 -10.61
N TYR A 332 2.20 14.55 -9.54
CA TYR A 332 1.80 15.96 -9.54
C TYR A 332 2.90 16.77 -8.84
N PRO A 333 3.82 17.40 -9.59
CA PRO A 333 4.99 18.05 -9.01
C PRO A 333 4.67 19.35 -8.26
N ASP A 334 3.60 20.02 -8.65
CA ASP A 334 3.23 21.35 -8.15
C ASP A 334 1.97 21.32 -7.27
N ALA A 335 1.67 20.18 -6.65
CA ALA A 335 0.52 20.07 -5.75
C ALA A 335 0.68 21.03 -4.55
N MET A 336 -0.43 21.51 -4.02
CA MET A 336 -0.44 22.48 -2.92
C MET A 336 -1.28 21.96 -1.75
N ILE A 337 -0.68 21.95 -0.56
CA ILE A 337 -1.31 21.50 0.68
C ILE A 337 -1.57 22.74 1.54
N GLU A 338 -2.73 22.78 2.18
CA GLU A 338 -3.03 23.84 3.14
C GLU A 338 -1.94 23.95 4.21
N ALA A 339 -1.59 25.17 4.58
CA ALA A 339 -0.62 25.43 5.63
C ALA A 339 -1.25 25.17 7.01
N ALA A 340 -1.48 23.90 7.34
CA ALA A 340 -1.81 23.54 8.71
C ALA A 340 -0.60 23.88 9.59
N HIS A 341 -0.77 24.74 10.60
CA HIS A 341 0.18 24.88 11.71
C HIS A 341 0.19 23.57 12.53
N CYS A 342 0.61 22.46 11.92
CA CYS A 342 0.79 21.20 12.60
C CYS A 342 2.21 21.17 13.16
N ALA A 343 2.30 21.25 14.48
CA ALA A 343 3.52 21.17 15.29
C ALA A 343 4.28 19.81 15.20
N SER A 344 4.15 19.07 14.11
CA SER A 344 4.85 17.80 13.90
C SER A 344 5.09 17.60 12.40
N ALA A 345 6.35 17.76 12.00
CA ALA A 345 6.86 17.46 10.65
C ALA A 345 6.55 16.01 10.18
N THR A 346 6.09 15.15 11.08
CA THR A 346 5.76 13.74 10.83
C THR A 346 4.45 13.55 10.05
N LEU A 347 3.53 14.53 10.03
CA LEU A 347 2.26 14.44 9.28
C LEU A 347 2.44 14.66 7.76
N LEU A 348 3.47 15.39 7.36
CA LEU A 348 3.71 15.75 5.95
C LEU A 348 4.34 14.61 5.13
N SER A 349 4.95 13.59 5.77
CA SER A 349 5.63 12.52 5.04
C SER A 349 4.67 11.51 4.38
N THR A 350 3.41 11.46 4.81
CA THR A 350 2.45 10.44 4.36
C THR A 350 1.01 10.97 4.34
N LEU A 351 0.67 11.81 3.37
CA LEU A 351 -0.73 12.14 3.06
C LEU A 351 -1.30 11.06 2.14
N ILE A 352 -2.28 10.31 2.64
CA ILE A 352 -3.01 9.32 1.84
C ILE A 352 -4.27 10.01 1.33
N LEU A 353 -4.36 10.24 0.02
CA LEU A 353 -5.63 10.61 -0.58
C LEU A 353 -6.59 9.42 -0.50
N LEU A 354 -7.62 9.56 0.33
CA LEU A 354 -8.81 8.73 0.26
C LEU A 354 -9.67 9.27 -0.89
N ARG A 355 -9.46 8.77 -2.11
CA ARG A 355 -10.42 8.97 -3.22
C ARG A 355 -11.52 7.91 -3.20
#